data_AF-A0A974PIB4-F1
#
_entry.id   AF-A0A974PIB4-F1
#
_cell.length_a   1.000
_cell.length_b   1.000
_cell.length_c   1.000
_cell.angle_alpha   90.00
_cell.angle_beta   90.00
_cell.angle_gamma   90.00
#
_symmetry.space_group_name_H-M   'P 1'
#
loop_
_entity.id
_entity.type
_entity.pdbx_description
1 polymer ?
#
loop_
_entity_poly.entity_id
_entity_poly.type
_entity_poly.pdbx_seq_one_letter_code
_entity_poly.pdbx_strand_id
1 'polypeptide(L)'
;MLTASEEEPEHSGLAASYLLAEAPFFSHQEEDGQKTDFQAYPIAVYGEKGSGRKRYVINAALSESRDGILYLNIRRSSEEVLKAMMELMLYGGGRVTAIEGAEMLSAKQQRELAEFIIKRKMKTVFLFDRDPGVLAEEERLAGKLLRSFQNRRISLPALRDTPWLERSIRACLIWTNERQGKQIAGIRGEVMDALLAHPWQGNFTELSAVMELFVSAAEGPFIEREALAMLEEGSRKARSGLAPAPGREGLNLRQPLEDIERDIIRTVLEQEGMNQSLAAKRLGINRSTLWRKLKED
;
A
#
# COMPACT_ATOMS: atom_id res chain seq x y z
N MET A 1 7.34 -6.60 -8.02
CA MET A 1 8.42 -6.07 -7.16
C MET A 1 8.16 -4.57 -7.09
N LEU A 2 7.67 -4.04 -5.96
CA LEU A 2 7.41 -2.59 -5.85
C LEU A 2 8.74 -1.89 -5.55
N THR A 3 9.53 -1.59 -6.57
CA THR A 3 10.71 -0.73 -6.42
C THR A 3 10.23 0.71 -6.33
N ALA A 4 9.90 1.13 -5.11
CA ALA A 4 9.83 2.54 -4.80
C ALA A 4 11.27 3.08 -4.82
N SER A 5 11.58 3.94 -5.77
CA SER A 5 12.71 4.85 -5.61
C SER A 5 12.32 5.84 -4.51
N GLU A 6 12.57 5.46 -3.26
CA GLU A 6 12.44 6.30 -2.08
C GLU A 6 13.57 7.34 -2.11
N GLU A 7 13.29 8.51 -2.70
CA GLU A 7 13.89 9.74 -2.17
C GLU A 7 12.94 10.24 -1.08
N GLU A 8 13.10 9.74 0.15
CA GLU A 8 12.45 10.29 1.33
C GLU A 8 13.26 11.48 1.86
N PRO A 9 12.80 12.73 1.72
CA PRO A 9 13.17 13.75 2.69
C PRO A 9 12.34 13.49 3.97
N GLU A 10 12.97 12.92 5.00
CA GLU A 10 12.44 12.83 6.36
C GLU A 10 12.35 14.21 7.04
N HIS A 11 11.67 15.19 6.44
CA HIS A 11 11.22 16.39 7.13
C HIS A 11 9.97 16.92 6.44
N SER A 12 8.99 17.39 7.22
CA SER A 12 7.68 17.95 6.81
C SER A 12 6.55 16.93 6.60
N GLY A 13 5.30 17.32 6.87
CA GLY A 13 4.12 16.46 6.95
C GLY A 13 3.62 15.85 5.64
N LEU A 14 4.49 15.64 4.65
CA LEU A 14 4.20 15.13 3.32
C LEU A 14 5.19 14.02 2.96
N ALA A 15 4.69 12.86 2.57
CA ALA A 15 5.50 11.80 1.96
C ALA A 15 5.19 11.76 0.45
N ALA A 16 6.22 11.84 -0.38
CA ALA A 16 6.11 11.69 -1.83
C ALA A 16 6.86 10.44 -2.28
N SER A 17 6.28 9.66 -3.18
CA SER A 17 6.93 8.48 -3.74
C SER A 17 6.56 8.33 -5.20
N TYR A 18 7.52 7.86 -5.99
CA TYR A 18 7.28 7.50 -7.37
C TYR A 18 7.02 6.00 -7.46
N LEU A 19 5.85 5.62 -7.98
CA LEU A 19 5.50 4.20 -8.14
C LEU A 19 5.66 3.83 -9.61
N LEU A 20 6.69 3.01 -9.89
CA LEU A 20 6.99 2.48 -11.20
C LEU A 20 6.14 1.24 -11.52
N ALA A 21 5.95 1.02 -12.81
CA ALA A 21 5.06 0.03 -13.38
C ALA A 21 5.63 -1.39 -13.33
N GLU A 22 5.78 -2.00 -12.15
CA GLU A 22 6.14 -3.43 -12.06
C GLU A 22 5.37 -4.17 -10.96
N ALA A 23 4.10 -4.45 -11.23
CA ALA A 23 3.45 -5.59 -10.60
C ALA A 23 2.34 -6.16 -11.50
N PRO A 24 2.48 -7.40 -11.99
CA PRO A 24 1.32 -8.18 -12.40
C PRO A 24 0.63 -8.60 -11.12
N PHE A 25 -0.53 -8.03 -10.76
CA PHE A 25 -1.56 -8.73 -9.98
C PHE A 25 -2.80 -7.85 -9.75
N PHE A 26 -3.97 -8.48 -9.85
CA PHE A 26 -5.35 -7.96 -9.79
C PHE A 26 -5.89 -7.36 -11.09
N SER A 27 -6.30 -8.24 -12.01
CA SER A 27 -7.15 -7.96 -13.18
C SER A 27 -8.58 -8.49 -13.02
N HIS A 28 -9.09 -8.66 -11.79
CA HIS A 28 -10.42 -9.27 -11.59
C HIS A 28 -11.55 -8.27 -11.46
N GLN A 29 -11.28 -6.99 -11.23
CA GLN A 29 -12.31 -5.94 -11.24
C GLN A 29 -12.74 -5.57 -12.66
N GLU A 30 -12.03 -6.03 -13.69
CA GLU A 30 -12.43 -5.87 -15.09
C GLU A 30 -13.51 -6.88 -15.53
N GLU A 31 -13.75 -7.95 -14.77
CA GLU A 31 -14.76 -8.97 -15.13
C GLU A 31 -16.19 -8.56 -14.74
N ASP A 32 -16.39 -7.59 -13.84
CA ASP A 32 -17.72 -7.17 -13.36
C ASP A 32 -18.24 -5.86 -13.99
N GLY A 33 -17.83 -5.57 -15.23
CA GLY A 33 -18.47 -4.57 -16.08
C GLY A 33 -18.20 -3.09 -15.73
N GLN A 34 -17.57 -2.77 -14.60
CA GLN A 34 -17.04 -1.43 -14.34
C GLN A 34 -15.65 -1.29 -14.98
N LYS A 35 -15.60 -1.17 -16.31
CA LYS A 35 -14.48 -0.48 -16.95
C LYS A 35 -14.55 0.98 -16.50
N THR A 36 -13.90 1.27 -15.38
CA THR A 36 -13.88 2.63 -14.87
C THR A 36 -13.03 3.45 -15.81
N ASP A 37 -13.68 4.40 -16.47
CA ASP A 37 -13.03 5.25 -17.44
C ASP A 37 -12.16 6.27 -16.71
N PHE A 38 -10.87 5.95 -16.52
CA PHE A 38 -9.88 6.88 -15.99
C PHE A 38 -9.57 8.04 -16.98
N GLN A 39 -10.30 8.16 -18.09
CA GLN A 39 -10.20 9.25 -19.06
C GLN A 39 -10.61 10.64 -18.53
N ALA A 40 -11.30 10.74 -17.38
CA ALA A 40 -11.78 12.02 -16.85
C ALA A 40 -11.33 12.26 -15.39
N TYR A 41 -10.46 13.25 -15.18
CA TYR A 41 -9.97 13.66 -13.86
C TYR A 41 -10.63 14.96 -13.35
N PRO A 42 -10.66 15.21 -12.02
CA PRO A 42 -10.18 14.34 -10.94
C PRO A 42 -11.21 13.28 -10.52
N ILE A 43 -10.70 12.20 -9.92
CA ILE A 43 -11.47 11.02 -9.46
C ILE A 43 -11.22 10.83 -7.95
N ALA A 44 -12.19 10.31 -7.21
CA ALA A 44 -11.99 9.86 -5.84
C ALA A 44 -12.22 8.36 -5.70
N VAL A 45 -11.27 7.65 -5.10
CA VAL A 45 -11.38 6.24 -4.71
C VAL A 45 -11.44 6.17 -3.20
N TYR A 46 -12.45 5.48 -2.67
CA TYR A 46 -12.66 5.40 -1.23
C TYR A 46 -13.08 4.01 -0.78
N GLY A 47 -12.83 3.70 0.49
CA GLY A 47 -13.08 2.39 1.08
C GLY A 47 -12.26 2.21 2.35
N GLU A 48 -12.60 1.21 3.15
CA GLU A 48 -11.97 1.00 4.46
C GLU A 48 -10.44 0.86 4.39
N LYS A 49 -9.75 1.06 5.52
CA LYS A 49 -8.31 0.83 5.60
C LYS A 49 -7.97 -0.60 5.18
N GLY A 50 -6.99 -0.75 4.30
CA GLY A 50 -6.56 -2.06 3.79
C GLY A 50 -7.43 -2.65 2.67
N SER A 51 -8.46 -1.94 2.19
CA SER A 51 -9.32 -2.38 1.06
C SER A 51 -8.60 -2.48 -0.29
N GLY A 52 -7.33 -2.09 -0.38
CA GLY A 52 -6.53 -2.17 -1.60
C GLY A 52 -6.59 -0.92 -2.50
N ARG A 53 -7.15 0.20 -2.03
CA ARG A 53 -7.23 1.49 -2.75
C ARG A 53 -5.95 1.90 -3.46
N LYS A 54 -4.81 1.88 -2.75
CA LYS A 54 -3.51 2.23 -3.34
C LYS A 54 -3.16 1.32 -4.52
N ARG A 55 -3.37 0.00 -4.37
CA ARG A 55 -3.12 -0.98 -5.43
C ARG A 55 -4.08 -0.80 -6.61
N TYR A 56 -5.36 -0.54 -6.35
CA TYR A 56 -6.35 -0.26 -7.38
C TYR A 56 -5.92 0.92 -8.25
N VAL A 57 -5.52 2.04 -7.62
CA VAL A 57 -5.05 3.24 -8.35
C VAL A 57 -3.76 2.97 -9.12
N ILE A 58 -2.80 2.24 -8.53
CA ILE A 58 -1.59 1.83 -9.24
C ILE A 58 -1.99 1.07 -10.51
N ASN A 59 -2.80 0.02 -10.40
CA ASN A 59 -3.15 -0.81 -11.56
C ASN A 59 -3.91 -0.03 -12.64
N ALA A 60 -4.89 0.77 -12.24
CA ALA A 60 -5.73 1.51 -13.19
C ALA A 60 -5.05 2.74 -13.80
N ALA A 61 -4.13 3.39 -13.09
CA ALA A 61 -3.38 4.51 -13.65
C ALA A 61 -2.20 4.05 -14.52
N LEU A 62 -1.60 2.89 -14.22
CA LEU A 62 -0.51 2.31 -15.02
C LEU A 62 -0.98 1.81 -16.38
N SER A 63 -2.25 1.42 -16.54
CA SER A 63 -2.81 1.12 -17.86
C SER A 63 -2.86 2.36 -18.77
N GLU A 64 -2.89 3.57 -18.21
CA GLU A 64 -2.94 4.83 -18.98
C GLU A 64 -1.60 5.56 -19.11
N SER A 65 -0.70 5.42 -18.13
CA SER A 65 0.55 6.18 -18.05
C SER A 65 1.74 5.25 -17.83
N ARG A 66 2.48 4.94 -18.92
CA ARG A 66 3.72 4.15 -18.87
C ARG A 66 4.83 4.80 -18.04
N ASP A 67 4.74 6.11 -17.82
CA ASP A 67 5.76 6.85 -17.11
C ASP A 67 5.73 6.62 -15.59
N GLY A 68 4.68 6.01 -15.03
CA GLY A 68 4.48 5.83 -13.58
C GLY A 68 3.56 6.88 -12.96
N ILE A 69 3.31 6.78 -11.65
CA ILE A 69 2.43 7.68 -10.91
C ILE A 69 3.16 8.39 -9.77
N LEU A 70 2.83 9.66 -9.56
CA LEU A 70 3.27 10.43 -8.39
C LEU A 70 2.30 10.16 -7.24
N TYR A 71 2.78 9.56 -6.16
CA TYR A 71 1.98 9.31 -4.95
C TYR A 71 2.36 10.29 -3.85
N LEU A 72 1.36 11.03 -3.35
CA LEU A 72 1.50 12.02 -2.29
C LEU A 72 0.63 11.59 -1.10
N ASN A 73 1.23 11.44 0.07
CA ASN A 73 0.54 11.14 1.32
C ASN A 73 0.74 12.29 2.30
N ILE A 74 -0.37 12.97 2.61
CA ILE A 74 -0.42 14.10 3.51
C ILE A 74 -0.68 13.58 4.93
N ARG A 75 0.30 13.79 5.81
CA ARG A 75 0.22 13.39 7.23
C ARG A 75 -0.09 14.56 8.14
N ARG A 76 0.29 15.78 7.75
CA ARG A 76 0.01 17.03 8.48
C ARG A 76 -0.20 18.19 7.53
N SER A 77 -0.95 19.17 8.00
CA SER A 77 -1.27 20.38 7.26
C SER A 77 -0.34 21.53 7.61
N SER A 78 0.32 22.12 6.60
CA SER A 78 1.01 23.42 6.69
C SER A 78 1.00 24.11 5.32
N GLU A 79 1.25 25.42 5.26
CA GLU A 79 1.30 26.14 3.98
C GLU A 79 2.51 25.67 3.13
N GLU A 80 3.61 25.31 3.78
CA GLU A 80 4.80 24.74 3.14
C GLU A 80 4.49 23.37 2.52
N VAL A 81 3.71 22.53 3.21
CA VAL A 81 3.27 21.23 2.69
C VAL A 81 2.42 21.40 1.43
N LEU A 82 1.44 22.32 1.44
CA LEU A 82 0.61 22.58 0.26
C LEU A 82 1.46 23.06 -0.93
N LYS A 83 2.36 24.02 -0.68
CA LYS A 83 3.23 24.58 -1.72
C LYS A 83 4.15 23.50 -2.32
N ALA A 84 4.84 22.73 -1.47
CA ALA A 84 5.72 21.65 -1.92
C ALA A 84 4.96 20.60 -2.73
N MET A 85 3.75 20.24 -2.29
CA MET A 85 2.88 19.32 -3.01
C MET A 85 2.53 19.85 -4.41
N MET A 86 2.11 21.12 -4.52
CA MET A 86 1.78 21.74 -5.80
C MET A 86 3.00 21.83 -6.73
N GLU A 87 4.18 22.13 -6.21
CA GLU A 87 5.43 22.14 -6.98
C GLU A 87 5.75 20.74 -7.52
N LEU A 88 5.70 19.69 -6.68
CA LEU A 88 5.90 18.30 -7.09
C LEU A 88 4.90 17.88 -8.19
N MET A 89 3.64 18.28 -8.06
CA MET A 89 2.62 18.02 -9.08
C MET A 89 2.97 18.67 -10.42
N LEU A 90 3.53 19.88 -10.43
CA LEU A 90 4.00 20.54 -11.67
C LEU A 90 5.20 19.82 -12.28
N TYR A 91 6.17 19.43 -11.46
CA TYR A 91 7.36 18.67 -11.92
C TYR A 91 7.00 17.29 -12.46
N GLY A 92 5.89 16.70 -12.00
CA GLY A 92 5.34 15.44 -12.49
C GLY A 92 4.94 15.45 -13.98
N GLY A 93 5.04 16.57 -14.70
CA GLY A 93 4.99 16.56 -16.18
C GLY A 93 3.67 16.09 -16.78
N GLY A 94 2.54 16.25 -16.07
CA GLY A 94 1.21 15.82 -16.53
C GLY A 94 0.87 14.35 -16.24
N ARG A 95 1.71 13.64 -15.48
CA ARG A 95 1.43 12.28 -14.97
C ARG A 95 0.26 12.27 -14.00
N VAL A 96 -0.29 11.07 -13.79
CA VAL A 96 -1.32 10.87 -12.77
C VAL A 96 -0.71 11.07 -11.38
N THR A 97 -1.34 11.93 -10.58
CA THR A 97 -1.02 12.15 -9.18
C THR A 97 -2.07 11.51 -8.30
N ALA A 98 -1.67 10.57 -7.44
CA ALA A 98 -2.50 10.02 -6.39
C ALA A 98 -2.26 10.78 -5.07
N ILE A 99 -3.31 11.29 -4.45
CA ILE A 99 -3.25 12.06 -3.21
C ILE A 99 -4.04 11.34 -2.12
N GLU A 100 -3.37 10.98 -1.02
CA GLU A 100 -3.96 10.43 0.19
C GLU A 100 -3.88 11.46 1.33
N GLY A 101 -4.92 11.56 2.14
CA GLY A 101 -4.95 12.48 3.29
C GLY A 101 -5.30 13.93 2.93
N ALA A 102 -5.98 14.17 1.80
CA ALA A 102 -6.42 15.52 1.42
C ALA A 102 -7.34 16.16 2.48
N GLU A 103 -8.07 15.35 3.23
CA GLU A 103 -8.90 15.75 4.37
C GLU A 103 -8.10 16.21 5.59
N MET A 104 -6.77 16.00 5.61
CA MET A 104 -5.90 16.52 6.66
C MET A 104 -5.59 18.01 6.47
N LEU A 105 -5.70 18.52 5.23
CA LEU A 105 -5.48 19.93 4.91
C LEU A 105 -6.59 20.80 5.50
N SER A 106 -6.27 22.06 5.83
CA SER A 106 -7.30 23.01 6.21
C SER A 106 -8.30 23.27 5.08
N ALA A 107 -9.53 23.67 5.40
CA ALA A 107 -10.55 23.96 4.39
C ALA A 107 -10.13 25.04 3.37
N LYS A 108 -9.27 26.00 3.78
CA LYS A 108 -8.67 26.99 2.87
C LYS A 108 -7.76 26.30 1.85
N GLN A 109 -6.85 25.45 2.32
CA GLN A 109 -5.89 24.74 1.49
C GLN A 109 -6.54 23.72 0.57
N GLN A 110 -7.61 23.04 1.03
CA GLN A 110 -8.38 22.15 0.17
C GLN A 110 -9.06 22.90 -1.00
N ARG A 111 -9.53 24.14 -0.78
CA ARG A 111 -10.10 24.99 -1.84
C ARG A 111 -9.01 25.41 -2.83
N GLU A 112 -7.85 25.80 -2.33
CA GLU A 112 -6.69 26.20 -3.15
C GLU A 112 -6.18 25.03 -4.00
N LEU A 113 -6.05 23.84 -3.41
CA LEU A 113 -5.72 22.61 -4.12
C LEU A 113 -6.72 22.30 -5.24
N ALA A 114 -8.02 22.39 -4.95
CA ALA A 114 -9.06 22.15 -5.94
C ALA A 114 -8.98 23.15 -7.11
N GLU A 115 -8.78 24.44 -6.82
CA GLU A 115 -8.60 25.47 -7.86
C GLU A 115 -7.38 25.21 -8.73
N PHE A 116 -6.27 24.84 -8.10
CA PHE A 116 -5.03 24.53 -8.80
C PHE A 116 -5.20 23.34 -9.76
N ILE A 117 -5.77 22.24 -9.28
CA ILE A 117 -6.01 21.02 -10.06
C ILE A 117 -6.91 21.33 -11.27
N ILE A 118 -8.02 22.04 -11.05
CA ILE A 118 -8.98 22.36 -12.11
C ILE A 118 -8.37 23.31 -13.14
N LYS A 119 -7.72 24.40 -12.69
CA LYS A 119 -7.14 25.41 -13.58
C LYS A 119 -6.03 24.85 -14.46
N ARG A 120 -5.24 23.92 -13.93
CA ARG A 120 -4.12 23.28 -14.63
C ARG A 120 -4.49 21.97 -15.33
N LYS A 121 -5.75 21.51 -15.18
CA LYS A 121 -6.24 20.21 -15.69
C LYS A 121 -5.35 19.04 -15.26
N MET A 122 -4.97 19.02 -13.98
CA MET A 122 -4.10 17.97 -13.44
C MET A 122 -4.85 16.62 -13.39
N LYS A 123 -4.17 15.55 -13.80
CA LYS A 123 -4.68 14.18 -13.67
C LYS A 123 -4.56 13.74 -12.22
N THR A 124 -5.62 13.85 -11.43
CA THR A 124 -5.57 13.61 -9.99
C THR A 124 -6.55 12.54 -9.52
N VAL A 125 -6.06 11.61 -8.70
CA VAL A 125 -6.87 10.61 -7.99
C VAL A 125 -6.75 10.86 -6.50
N PHE A 126 -7.87 11.06 -5.82
CA PHE A 126 -7.91 11.18 -4.36
C PHE A 126 -8.21 9.84 -3.71
N LEU A 127 -7.55 9.55 -2.60
CA LEU A 127 -7.72 8.34 -1.79
C LEU A 127 -8.31 8.71 -0.43
N PHE A 128 -9.46 8.12 -0.09
CA PHE A 128 -10.14 8.36 1.20
C PHE A 128 -10.48 7.05 1.92
N ASP A 129 -10.41 7.05 3.24
CA ASP A 129 -10.74 5.86 4.07
C ASP A 129 -12.27 5.62 4.20
N ARG A 130 -13.06 6.64 3.87
CA ARG A 130 -14.53 6.65 3.99
C ARG A 130 -15.13 7.48 2.84
N ASP A 131 -16.44 7.43 2.67
CA ASP A 131 -17.12 8.22 1.63
C ASP A 131 -16.80 9.71 1.78
N PRO A 132 -16.29 10.38 0.73
CA PRO A 132 -16.02 11.82 0.73
C PRO A 132 -17.23 12.68 1.07
N GLY A 133 -18.46 12.21 0.80
CA GLY A 133 -19.69 12.89 1.19
C GLY A 133 -19.84 12.98 2.70
N VAL A 134 -19.60 11.87 3.41
CA VAL A 134 -19.61 11.82 4.88
C VAL A 134 -18.51 12.71 5.46
N LEU A 135 -17.31 12.69 4.87
CA LEU A 135 -16.23 13.60 5.30
C LEU A 135 -16.59 15.09 5.13
N ALA A 136 -17.42 15.43 4.14
CA ALA A 136 -17.89 16.79 3.95
C ALA A 136 -18.98 17.18 4.97
N GLU A 137 -19.87 16.26 5.33
CA GLU A 137 -20.84 16.44 6.41
C GLU A 137 -20.16 16.63 7.78
N GLU A 138 -19.04 15.93 8.01
CA GLU A 138 -18.18 16.09 9.19
C GLU A 138 -17.30 17.37 9.14
N GLU A 139 -17.48 18.26 8.15
CA GLU A 139 -16.67 19.47 7.91
C GLU A 139 -15.16 19.22 7.68
N ARG A 140 -14.76 17.96 7.47
CA ARG A 140 -13.37 17.56 7.19
C ARG A 140 -12.99 17.72 5.72
N LEU A 141 -13.99 17.77 4.83
CA LEU A 141 -13.78 17.95 3.40
C LEU A 141 -14.53 19.19 2.89
N ALA A 142 -13.79 20.16 2.35
CA ALA A 142 -14.35 21.37 1.80
C ALA A 142 -15.21 21.05 0.57
N GLY A 143 -16.43 21.60 0.52
CA GLY A 143 -17.37 21.34 -0.57
C GLY A 143 -16.83 21.68 -1.97
N LYS A 144 -15.86 22.60 -2.09
CA LYS A 144 -15.21 22.90 -3.39
C LYS A 144 -14.36 21.73 -3.88
N LEU A 145 -13.64 21.07 -2.97
CA LEU A 145 -12.84 19.89 -3.28
C LEU A 145 -13.76 18.72 -3.63
N LEU A 146 -14.79 18.45 -2.82
CA LEU A 146 -15.78 17.41 -3.10
C LEU A 146 -16.42 17.56 -4.49
N ARG A 147 -16.87 18.77 -4.86
CA ARG A 147 -17.48 19.04 -6.17
C ARG A 147 -16.55 18.77 -7.35
N SER A 148 -15.23 18.83 -7.14
CA SER A 148 -14.27 18.57 -8.23
C SER A 148 -14.34 17.13 -8.76
N PHE A 149 -14.74 16.16 -7.93
CA PHE A 149 -14.82 14.74 -8.25
C PHE A 149 -16.17 14.10 -7.91
N GLN A 150 -17.21 14.88 -7.60
CA GLN A 150 -18.50 14.38 -7.10
C GLN A 150 -19.14 13.29 -7.98
N ASN A 151 -19.06 13.45 -9.30
CA ASN A 151 -19.62 12.51 -10.29
C ASN A 151 -18.64 11.38 -10.67
N ARG A 152 -17.49 11.31 -10.02
CA ARG A 152 -16.38 10.40 -10.32
C ARG A 152 -15.83 9.79 -9.03
N ARG A 153 -16.73 9.12 -8.31
CA ARG A 153 -16.44 8.44 -7.05
C ARG A 153 -16.49 6.93 -7.25
N ILE A 154 -15.44 6.25 -6.82
CA ILE A 154 -15.29 4.80 -6.91
C ILE A 154 -15.22 4.27 -5.50
N SER A 155 -16.18 3.41 -5.13
CA SER A 155 -16.18 2.74 -3.83
C SER A 155 -15.52 1.38 -3.97
N LEU A 156 -14.55 1.10 -3.09
CA LEU A 156 -14.02 -0.24 -2.90
C LEU A 156 -14.69 -0.85 -1.66
N PRO A 157 -15.43 -1.96 -1.83
CA PRO A 157 -16.08 -2.64 -0.71
C PRO A 157 -15.05 -3.20 0.27
N ALA A 158 -15.48 -3.42 1.51
CA ALA A 158 -14.68 -4.18 2.45
C ALA A 158 -14.55 -5.64 1.99
N LEU A 159 -13.42 -6.27 2.29
CA LEU A 159 -13.07 -7.62 1.84
C LEU A 159 -14.14 -8.66 2.21
N ARG A 160 -14.71 -8.55 3.42
CA ARG A 160 -15.82 -9.39 3.91
C ARG A 160 -17.10 -9.31 3.07
N ASP A 161 -17.33 -8.19 2.39
CA ASP A 161 -18.54 -7.93 1.62
C ASP A 161 -18.35 -8.28 0.13
N THR A 162 -17.18 -8.84 -0.23
CA THR A 162 -16.85 -9.18 -1.62
C THR A 162 -17.24 -10.61 -1.99
N PRO A 163 -17.86 -10.84 -3.15
CA PRO A 163 -18.18 -12.19 -3.62
C PRO A 163 -16.92 -12.99 -4.00
N TRP A 164 -15.77 -12.33 -4.15
CA TRP A 164 -14.48 -12.93 -4.49
C TRP A 164 -13.55 -13.12 -3.27
N LEU A 165 -14.08 -13.14 -2.05
CA LEU A 165 -13.30 -13.34 -0.82
C LEU A 165 -12.48 -14.64 -0.85
N GLU A 166 -13.12 -15.77 -1.18
CA GLU A 166 -12.43 -17.07 -1.24
C GLU A 166 -11.27 -17.05 -2.24
N ARG A 167 -11.51 -16.47 -3.42
CA ARG A 167 -10.49 -16.30 -4.46
C ARG A 167 -9.32 -15.44 -3.97
N SER A 168 -9.62 -14.39 -3.20
CA SER A 168 -8.63 -13.50 -2.59
C SER A 168 -7.76 -14.24 -1.57
N ILE A 169 -8.37 -15.07 -0.72
CA ILE A 169 -7.64 -15.91 0.25
C ILE A 169 -6.68 -16.85 -0.47
N ARG A 170 -7.15 -17.55 -1.51
CA ARG A 170 -6.32 -18.47 -2.31
C ARG A 170 -5.19 -17.75 -3.03
N ALA A 171 -5.45 -16.59 -3.61
CA ALA A 171 -4.42 -15.77 -4.24
C ALA A 171 -3.37 -15.30 -3.23
N CYS A 172 -3.80 -14.92 -2.02
CA CYS A 172 -2.90 -14.53 -0.94
C CYS A 172 -2.01 -15.70 -0.50
N LEU A 173 -2.53 -16.92 -0.40
CA LEU A 173 -1.73 -18.12 -0.13
C LEU A 173 -0.61 -18.31 -1.16
N ILE A 174 -0.95 -18.25 -2.46
CA ILE A 174 0.02 -18.42 -3.55
C ILE A 174 1.13 -17.35 -3.44
N TRP A 175 0.74 -16.10 -3.22
CA TRP A 175 1.67 -14.99 -3.07
C TRP A 175 2.59 -15.15 -1.85
N THR A 176 2.05 -15.59 -0.71
CA THR A 176 2.83 -15.81 0.51
C THR A 176 3.77 -17.00 0.38
N ASN A 177 3.35 -18.07 -0.31
CA ASN A 177 4.22 -19.21 -0.65
C ASN A 177 5.47 -18.77 -1.42
N GLU A 178 5.28 -18.01 -2.49
CA GLU A 178 6.39 -17.49 -3.31
C GLU A 178 7.36 -16.66 -2.47
N ARG A 179 6.85 -15.80 -1.57
CA ARG A 179 7.66 -14.92 -0.72
C ARG A 179 8.42 -15.64 0.38
N GLN A 180 7.82 -16.67 0.99
CA GLN A 180 8.44 -17.41 2.08
C GLN A 180 9.20 -18.66 1.59
N GLY A 181 9.23 -18.92 0.27
CA GLY A 181 9.83 -20.13 -0.28
C GLY A 181 9.14 -21.41 0.16
N LYS A 182 7.83 -21.34 0.43
CA LYS A 182 6.99 -22.46 0.88
C LYS A 182 6.16 -23.02 -0.28
N GLN A 183 5.71 -24.26 -0.15
CA GLN A 183 4.91 -24.95 -1.17
C GLN A 183 3.63 -25.53 -0.55
N ILE A 184 2.87 -24.67 0.14
CA ILE A 184 1.59 -25.08 0.72
C ILE A 184 0.56 -25.22 -0.42
N ALA A 185 0.07 -26.44 -0.62
CA ALA A 185 -0.85 -26.80 -1.69
C ALA A 185 -2.28 -26.26 -1.48
N GLY A 186 -2.69 -26.01 -0.23
CA GLY A 186 -4.02 -25.48 0.04
C GLY A 186 -4.34 -25.25 1.51
N ILE A 187 -5.60 -24.91 1.76
CA ILE A 187 -6.18 -24.66 3.09
C ILE A 187 -7.25 -25.72 3.31
N ARG A 188 -7.28 -26.35 4.50
CA ARG A 188 -8.35 -27.30 4.85
C ARG A 188 -9.71 -26.61 4.94
N GLY A 189 -10.79 -27.36 4.66
CA GLY A 189 -12.15 -26.83 4.60
C GLY A 189 -12.56 -26.05 5.84
N GLU A 190 -12.35 -26.62 7.03
CA GLU A 190 -12.65 -25.96 8.31
C GLU A 190 -11.90 -24.64 8.55
N VAL A 191 -10.66 -24.53 8.04
CA VAL A 191 -9.90 -23.29 8.13
C VAL A 191 -10.44 -22.28 7.11
N MET A 192 -10.78 -22.74 5.91
CA MET A 192 -11.41 -21.89 4.89
C MET A 192 -12.76 -21.34 5.37
N ASP A 193 -13.60 -22.17 5.98
CA ASP A 193 -14.89 -21.75 6.53
C ASP A 193 -14.72 -20.65 7.60
N ALA A 194 -13.73 -20.81 8.49
CA ALA A 194 -13.39 -19.80 9.48
C ALA A 194 -12.88 -18.50 8.84
N LEU A 195 -12.04 -18.59 7.80
CA LEU A 195 -11.54 -17.42 7.06
C LEU A 195 -12.66 -16.70 6.30
N LEU A 196 -13.65 -17.43 5.76
CA LEU A 196 -14.81 -16.86 5.08
C LEU A 196 -15.77 -16.16 6.06
N ALA A 197 -15.91 -16.69 7.28
CA ALA A 197 -16.74 -16.09 8.33
C ALA A 197 -16.06 -14.93 9.08
N HIS A 198 -14.76 -14.73 8.90
CA HIS A 198 -13.99 -13.71 9.62
C HIS A 198 -14.37 -12.28 9.19
N PRO A 199 -14.45 -11.30 10.11
CA PRO A 199 -14.93 -9.94 9.80
C PRO A 199 -13.96 -9.09 8.97
N TRP A 200 -12.70 -9.48 8.83
CA TRP A 200 -11.69 -8.79 8.01
C TRP A 200 -11.66 -7.26 8.19
N GLN A 201 -11.62 -6.75 9.43
CA GLN A 201 -11.63 -5.31 9.74
C GLN A 201 -10.43 -4.56 9.15
N GLY A 202 -9.29 -5.24 8.98
CA GLY A 202 -8.08 -4.72 8.32
C GLY A 202 -7.98 -5.12 6.85
N ASN A 203 -9.03 -5.71 6.28
CA ASN A 203 -9.15 -6.08 4.86
C ASN A 203 -7.92 -6.87 4.36
N PHE A 204 -7.37 -6.53 3.19
CA PHE A 204 -6.23 -7.27 2.61
C PHE A 204 -4.95 -7.15 3.44
N THR A 205 -4.77 -6.06 4.20
CA THR A 205 -3.61 -5.92 5.10
C THR A 205 -3.67 -6.96 6.22
N GLU A 206 -4.87 -7.22 6.74
CA GLU A 206 -5.11 -8.25 7.74
C GLU A 206 -5.00 -9.66 7.15
N LEU A 207 -5.61 -9.91 6.00
CA LEU A 207 -5.50 -11.18 5.31
C LEU A 207 -4.04 -11.55 5.04
N SER A 208 -3.22 -10.60 4.57
CA SER A 208 -1.79 -10.82 4.35
C SER A 208 -1.07 -11.22 5.64
N ALA A 209 -1.31 -10.50 6.74
CA ALA A 209 -0.66 -10.78 8.02
C ALA A 209 -1.05 -12.14 8.61
N VAL A 210 -2.33 -12.51 8.51
CA VAL A 210 -2.83 -13.83 8.93
C VAL A 210 -2.19 -14.93 8.07
N MET A 211 -2.20 -14.75 6.75
CA MET A 211 -1.66 -15.74 5.83
C MET A 211 -0.15 -15.95 6.02
N GLU A 212 0.59 -14.87 6.29
CA GLU A 212 2.02 -14.95 6.61
C GLU A 212 2.30 -15.84 7.83
N LEU A 213 1.49 -15.74 8.89
CA LEU A 213 1.63 -16.60 10.06
C LEU A 213 1.25 -18.04 9.75
N PHE A 214 0.15 -18.25 9.02
CA PHE A 214 -0.33 -19.58 8.68
C PHE A 214 0.69 -20.34 7.83
N VAL A 215 1.25 -19.69 6.80
CA VAL A 215 2.26 -20.30 5.92
C VAL A 215 3.58 -20.54 6.64
N SER A 216 3.98 -19.63 7.54
CA SER A 216 5.21 -19.77 8.32
C SER A 216 5.15 -20.96 9.27
N ALA A 217 4.02 -21.09 10.00
CA ALA A 217 3.78 -22.17 10.95
C ALA A 217 3.41 -23.52 10.31
N ALA A 218 3.07 -23.55 9.02
CA ALA A 218 2.74 -24.79 8.34
C ALA A 218 3.97 -25.70 8.17
N GLU A 219 3.85 -26.91 8.69
CA GLU A 219 4.86 -27.98 8.57
C GLU A 219 4.56 -28.94 7.39
N GLY A 220 3.30 -29.02 6.97
CA GLY A 220 2.83 -29.91 5.91
C GLY A 220 2.41 -29.17 4.64
N PRO A 221 1.84 -29.90 3.66
CA PRO A 221 1.38 -29.31 2.40
C PRO A 221 0.04 -28.56 2.52
N PHE A 222 -0.58 -28.52 3.69
CA PHE A 222 -1.85 -27.82 3.91
C PHE A 222 -1.82 -26.95 5.16
N ILE A 223 -2.61 -25.88 5.17
CA ILE A 223 -2.92 -25.14 6.40
C ILE A 223 -3.99 -25.94 7.15
N GLU A 224 -3.56 -26.53 8.26
CA GLU A 224 -4.36 -27.36 9.14
C GLU A 224 -5.06 -26.53 10.24
N ARG A 225 -5.98 -27.16 10.99
CA ARG A 225 -6.83 -26.52 12.01
C ARG A 225 -6.06 -25.67 13.01
N GLU A 226 -4.89 -26.14 13.40
CA GLU A 226 -4.05 -25.58 14.45
C GLU A 226 -3.67 -24.14 14.14
N ALA A 227 -3.61 -23.77 12.85
CA ALA A 227 -3.37 -22.41 12.41
C ALA A 227 -4.44 -21.41 12.91
N LEU A 228 -5.68 -21.86 13.16
CA LEU A 228 -6.75 -20.98 13.65
C LEU A 228 -6.42 -20.32 14.98
N ALA A 229 -5.55 -20.94 15.80
CA ALA A 229 -5.07 -20.32 17.04
C ALA A 229 -4.28 -19.01 16.79
N MET A 230 -3.75 -18.82 15.57
CA MET A 230 -2.97 -17.65 15.16
C MET A 230 -3.80 -16.58 14.44
N LEU A 231 -5.09 -16.84 14.15
CA LEU A 231 -5.95 -15.93 13.39
C LEU A 231 -6.10 -14.57 14.08
N GLU A 232 -6.39 -14.58 15.38
CA GLU A 232 -6.51 -13.37 16.19
C GLU A 232 -5.17 -12.61 16.33
N GLU A 233 -4.06 -13.35 16.37
CA GLU A 233 -2.73 -12.75 16.45
C GLU A 233 -2.36 -12.04 15.14
N GLY A 234 -2.62 -12.65 13.98
CA GLY A 234 -2.46 -11.99 12.68
C GLY A 234 -3.31 -10.72 12.58
N SER A 235 -4.56 -10.81 13.04
CA SER A 235 -5.52 -9.70 13.09
C SER A 235 -5.05 -8.56 14.01
N ARG A 236 -4.45 -8.89 15.15
CA ARG A 236 -3.82 -7.92 16.05
C ARG A 236 -2.59 -7.25 15.42
N LYS A 237 -1.71 -8.02 14.77
CA LYS A 237 -0.53 -7.49 14.07
C LYS A 237 -0.93 -6.48 13.00
N ALA A 238 -1.96 -6.77 12.22
CA ALA A 238 -2.49 -5.85 11.23
C ALA A 238 -3.01 -4.54 11.83
N ARG A 239 -3.77 -4.60 12.93
CA ARG A 239 -4.28 -3.41 13.62
C ARG A 239 -3.17 -2.53 14.19
N SER A 240 -2.12 -3.14 14.73
CA SER A 240 -0.97 -2.42 15.30
C SER A 240 -0.05 -1.76 14.27
N GLY A 241 -0.30 -1.95 12.96
CA GLY A 241 0.59 -1.47 11.90
C GLY A 241 1.92 -2.25 11.82
N LEU A 242 2.00 -3.40 12.50
CA LEU A 242 3.13 -4.33 12.45
C LEU A 242 3.00 -5.34 11.30
N ALA A 243 1.87 -5.36 10.59
CA ALA A 243 1.75 -6.11 9.36
C ALA A 243 2.57 -5.42 8.25
N PRO A 244 3.45 -6.14 7.54
CA PRO A 244 4.09 -5.59 6.36
C PRO A 244 3.00 -5.19 5.36
N ALA A 245 3.04 -3.94 4.91
CA ALA A 245 2.20 -3.53 3.78
C ALA A 245 2.57 -4.40 2.57
N PRO A 246 1.62 -4.81 1.71
CA PRO A 246 1.94 -5.57 0.51
C PRO A 246 2.87 -4.73 -0.39
N GLY A 247 4.17 -5.05 -0.37
CA GLY A 247 5.23 -4.29 -1.02
C GLY A 247 6.27 -3.62 -0.10
N ARG A 248 6.11 -3.70 1.22
CA ARG A 248 7.17 -3.35 2.18
C ARG A 248 7.73 -4.63 2.77
N GLU A 249 9.01 -4.90 2.50
CA GLU A 249 9.83 -5.68 3.41
C GLU A 249 9.90 -4.90 4.72
N GLY A 250 8.96 -5.19 5.63
CA GLY A 250 8.87 -4.52 6.91
C GLY A 250 9.95 -5.07 7.83
N LEU A 251 11.01 -4.30 8.03
CA LEU A 251 12.02 -4.56 9.04
C LEU A 251 11.35 -4.76 10.41
N ASN A 252 11.65 -5.86 11.09
CA ASN A 252 11.10 -6.15 12.41
C ASN A 252 11.81 -5.29 13.47
N LEU A 253 11.30 -4.09 13.76
CA LEU A 253 11.94 -3.17 14.72
C LEU A 253 11.82 -3.58 16.21
N ARG A 254 11.32 -4.79 16.51
CA ARG A 254 11.17 -5.31 17.89
C ARG A 254 12.21 -6.36 18.28
N GLN A 255 13.14 -6.67 17.39
CA GLN A 255 14.27 -7.56 17.67
C GLN A 255 15.50 -6.76 18.12
N PRO A 256 16.57 -7.41 18.64
CA PRO A 256 17.82 -6.74 18.95
C PRO A 256 18.34 -5.93 17.75
N LEU A 257 19.02 -4.81 18.04
CA LEU A 257 19.55 -3.91 17.00
C LEU A 257 20.41 -4.66 15.98
N GLU A 258 21.19 -5.64 16.45
CA GLU A 258 22.05 -6.47 15.60
C GLU A 258 21.24 -7.25 14.55
N ASP A 259 20.09 -7.77 14.91
CA ASP A 259 19.21 -8.51 13.99
C ASP A 259 18.47 -7.57 13.03
N ILE A 260 18.09 -6.37 13.49
CA ILE A 260 17.55 -5.31 12.61
C ILE A 260 18.60 -4.91 11.56
N GLU A 261 19.83 -4.65 12.00
CA GLU A 261 20.94 -4.30 11.09
C GLU A 261 21.24 -5.43 10.11
N ARG A 262 21.14 -6.69 10.54
CA ARG A 262 21.34 -7.88 9.70
C ARG A 262 20.29 -7.98 8.60
N ASP A 263 19.02 -7.80 8.95
CA ASP A 263 17.92 -7.80 7.99
C ASP A 263 18.09 -6.68 6.95
N ILE A 264 18.47 -5.48 7.41
CA ILE A 264 18.80 -4.34 6.53
C ILE A 264 19.95 -4.69 5.58
N ILE A 265 21.03 -5.28 6.10
CA ILE A 265 22.21 -5.65 5.30
C ILE A 265 21.85 -6.69 4.24
N ARG A 266 21.04 -7.70 4.60
CA ARG A 266 20.60 -8.74 3.68
C ARG A 266 19.70 -8.17 2.58
N THR A 267 18.71 -7.36 2.94
CA THR A 267 17.84 -6.66 1.99
C THR A 267 18.64 -5.80 1.01
N VAL A 268 19.61 -5.01 1.48
CA VAL A 268 20.41 -4.17 0.59
C VAL A 268 21.37 -5.00 -0.29
N LEU A 269 21.92 -6.10 0.22
CA LEU A 269 22.73 -7.02 -0.60
C LEU A 269 21.92 -7.63 -1.74
N GLU A 270 20.71 -8.09 -1.46
CA GLU A 270 19.82 -8.69 -2.47
C GLU A 270 19.43 -7.65 -3.54
N GLN A 271 19.13 -6.41 -3.14
CA GLN A 271 18.83 -5.32 -4.06
C GLN A 271 20.02 -4.90 -4.94
N GLU A 272 21.24 -5.08 -4.45
CA GLU A 272 22.49 -4.81 -5.20
C GLU A 272 23.05 -6.07 -5.89
N GLY A 273 22.27 -7.14 -6.04
CA GLY A 273 22.69 -8.37 -6.73
C GLY A 273 23.86 -9.08 -6.05
N MET A 274 23.87 -9.11 -4.72
CA MET A 274 24.93 -9.65 -3.86
C MET A 274 26.29 -8.93 -3.97
N ASN A 275 26.29 -7.71 -4.54
CA ASN A 275 27.51 -6.92 -4.65
C ASN A 275 27.82 -6.18 -3.33
N GLN A 276 28.68 -6.78 -2.52
CA GLN A 276 29.08 -6.26 -1.21
C GLN A 276 29.66 -4.84 -1.24
N SER A 277 30.33 -4.44 -2.33
CA SER A 277 30.92 -3.10 -2.44
C SER A 277 29.85 -2.04 -2.67
N LEU A 278 28.85 -2.35 -3.50
CA LEU A 278 27.70 -1.47 -3.74
C LEU A 278 26.80 -1.41 -2.51
N ALA A 279 26.53 -2.56 -1.87
CA ALA A 279 25.74 -2.63 -0.65
C ALA A 279 26.37 -1.84 0.50
N ALA A 280 27.68 -1.99 0.73
CA ALA A 280 28.39 -1.22 1.76
C ALA A 280 28.33 0.30 1.49
N LYS A 281 28.53 0.70 0.23
CA LYS A 281 28.45 2.10 -0.20
C LYS A 281 27.04 2.67 0.02
N ARG A 282 26.01 1.91 -0.32
CA ARG A 282 24.60 2.29 -0.16
C ARG A 282 24.18 2.40 1.30
N LEU A 283 24.71 1.52 2.15
CA LEU A 283 24.49 1.53 3.61
C LEU A 283 25.36 2.58 4.34
N GLY A 284 26.27 3.26 3.65
CA GLY A 284 27.16 4.24 4.27
C GLY A 284 28.17 3.64 5.25
N ILE A 285 28.46 2.33 5.15
CA ILE A 285 29.39 1.62 6.04
C ILE A 285 30.61 1.09 5.27
N ASN A 286 31.71 0.84 5.98
CA ASN A 286 32.87 0.19 5.37
C ASN A 286 32.54 -1.28 5.03
N ARG A 287 33.11 -1.79 3.93
CA ARG A 287 32.99 -3.20 3.51
C ARG A 287 33.43 -4.18 4.59
N SER A 288 34.45 -3.82 5.39
CA SER A 288 34.88 -4.64 6.53
C SER A 288 33.82 -4.72 7.65
N THR A 289 33.08 -3.63 7.90
CA THR A 289 31.96 -3.60 8.85
C THR A 289 30.79 -4.44 8.36
N LEU A 290 30.46 -4.33 7.07
CA LEU A 290 29.44 -5.17 6.43
C LEU A 290 29.78 -6.66 6.56
N TRP A 291 31.04 -7.04 6.31
CA TRP A 291 31.48 -8.44 6.43
C TRP A 291 31.48 -8.95 7.87
N ARG A 292 31.85 -8.11 8.85
CA ARG A 292 31.79 -8.46 10.27
C ARG A 292 30.35 -8.75 10.73
N LYS A 293 29.41 -7.88 10.35
CA LYS A 293 27.98 -8.04 10.64
C LYS A 293 27.33 -9.25 9.95
N LEU A 294 27.95 -9.80 8.91
CA LEU A 294 27.51 -11.03 8.24
C LEU A 294 28.11 -12.32 8.82
N LYS A 295 29.15 -12.23 9.66
CA LYS A 295 29.95 -13.37 10.12
C LYS A 295 29.78 -13.69 11.60
N GLU A 296 29.20 -12.79 12.37
CA GLU A 296 28.77 -13.04 13.75
C GLU A 296 27.51 -13.93 13.70
N ASP A 297 27.73 -15.26 13.72
CA ASP A 297 26.74 -16.31 14.02
C ASP A 297 26.73 -16.60 15.52
#